data_AF-E4NQJ8-F1
#
_entry.id   AF-E4NQJ8-F1
#
_cell.length_a   1.000
_cell.length_b   1.000
_cell.length_c   1.000
_cell.angle_alpha   90.00
_cell.angle_beta   90.00
_cell.angle_gamma   90.00
#
_symmetry.space_group_name_H-M   'P 1'
#
loop_
_entity.id
_entity.type
_entity.pdbx_description
1 polymer ?
#
loop_
_entity_poly.entity_id
_entity_poly.type
_entity_poly.pdbx_seq_one_letter_code
_entity_poly.pdbx_strand_id
1 'polypeptide(L)'
;MPPSKPFFEQETGKIDTTQLLDEATPIAELIGLFAILALIPFAIVFAFLRDSLIGMPLVVLAQFILAVGVATVLLYVITRAIQLSNE
;
A
#
# COMPACT_ATOMS: atom_id res chain seq x y z
N MET A 1 24.57 19.93 11.40
CA MET A 1 24.14 18.89 12.35
C MET A 1 24.13 17.56 11.59
N PRO A 2 24.56 16.44 12.17
CA PRO A 2 24.42 15.15 11.50
C PRO A 2 22.93 14.90 11.19
N PRO A 3 22.60 14.32 10.02
CA PRO A 3 21.21 14.05 9.66
C PRO A 3 20.59 13.13 10.72
N SER A 4 19.40 13.51 11.20
CA SER A 4 18.59 12.71 12.11
C SER A 4 18.32 11.36 11.43
N LYS A 5 18.56 10.25 12.13
CA LYS A 5 18.25 8.93 11.56
C LYS A 5 16.74 8.70 11.68
N PRO A 6 15.99 8.59 10.57
CA PRO A 6 14.54 8.41 10.65
C PRO A 6 14.20 7.14 11.42
N PHE A 7 13.12 7.17 12.20
CA PHE A 7 12.65 6.09 13.08
C PHE A 7 13.52 5.78 14.31
N PHE A 8 14.50 6.62 14.65
CA PHE A 8 15.30 6.43 15.86
C PHE A 8 15.20 7.63 16.81
N GLU A 9 14.95 7.36 18.08
CA GLU A 9 15.02 8.36 19.15
C GLU A 9 16.46 8.91 19.26
N GLN A 10 16.61 10.23 19.20
CA GLN A 10 17.92 10.89 19.23
C GLN A 10 18.65 10.70 20.56
N GLU A 11 17.93 10.49 21.66
CA GLU A 11 18.49 10.38 23.01
C GLU A 11 18.94 8.97 23.37
N THR A 12 18.24 7.94 22.88
CA THR A 12 18.45 6.54 23.29
C THR A 12 18.92 5.63 22.15
N GLY A 13 18.80 6.08 20.90
CA GLY A 13 19.06 5.27 19.71
C GLY A 13 18.09 4.09 19.56
N LYS A 14 16.94 4.10 20.26
CA LYS A 14 15.88 3.10 20.12
C LYS A 14 14.97 3.43 18.95
N ILE A 15 14.27 2.41 18.45
CA ILE A 15 13.27 2.61 17.39
C ILE A 15 12.09 3.38 17.97
N ASP A 16 11.74 4.50 17.33
CA ASP A 16 10.52 5.25 17.60
C ASP A 16 9.33 4.50 16.99
N THR A 17 8.67 3.70 17.82
CA THR A 17 7.51 2.91 17.40
C THR A 17 6.28 3.78 17.08
N THR A 18 6.19 4.98 17.66
CA THR A 18 5.10 5.92 17.37
C THR A 18 5.24 6.47 15.97
N GLN A 19 6.42 7.00 15.62
CA GLN A 19 6.71 7.44 14.25
C GLN A 19 6.53 6.29 13.24
N LEU A 20 6.97 5.08 13.58
CA LEU A 20 6.80 3.92 12.71
C LEU A 20 5.32 3.63 12.40
N LEU A 21 4.44 3.70 13.41
CA LEU A 21 3.01 3.47 13.24
C LEU A 21 2.33 4.62 12.47
N ASP A 22 2.75 5.85 12.72
CA ASP A 22 2.24 7.03 12.01
C ASP A 22 2.56 6.95 10.52
N GLU A 23 3.74 6.43 10.15
CA GLU A 23 4.10 6.19 8.74
C GLU A 23 3.43 4.95 8.13
N ALA A 24 3.17 3.92 8.93
CA ALA A 24 2.52 2.71 8.45
C ALA A 24 1.02 2.92 8.15
N THR A 25 0.36 3.79 8.90
CA THR A 25 -1.06 4.11 8.74
C THR A 25 -1.45 4.50 7.31
N PRO A 26 -0.85 5.54 6.69
CA PRO A 26 -1.22 5.95 5.34
C PRO A 26 -0.89 4.88 4.27
N ILE A 27 0.16 4.08 4.47
CA ILE A 27 0.48 2.95 3.60
C ILE A 27 -0.64 1.90 3.68
N ALA A 28 -1.08 1.56 4.89
CA ALA A 28 -2.16 0.60 5.12
C ALA A 28 -3.48 1.07 4.53
N GLU A 29 -3.80 2.37 4.64
CA GLU A 29 -4.99 2.96 4.01
C GLU A 29 -4.96 2.83 2.48
N LEU A 30 -3.82 3.13 1.84
CA LEU A 30 -3.66 2.98 0.39
C LEU A 30 -3.80 1.51 -0.03
N ILE A 31 -3.12 0.59 0.65
CA ILE A 31 -3.24 -0.85 0.38
C ILE A 31 -4.70 -1.29 0.53
N GLY A 32 -5.35 -0.89 1.63
CA GLY A 32 -6.75 -1.19 1.91
C GLY A 32 -7.69 -0.71 0.80
N LEU A 33 -7.50 0.51 0.33
CA LEU A 33 -8.28 1.08 -0.78
C LEU A 33 -8.21 0.21 -2.04
N PHE A 34 -7.00 -0.10 -2.52
CA PHE A 34 -6.85 -0.88 -3.75
C PHE A 34 -7.26 -2.34 -3.57
N ALA A 35 -7.03 -2.92 -2.39
CA ALA A 35 -7.49 -4.26 -2.06
C ALA A 35 -9.03 -4.35 -2.12
N ILE A 36 -9.74 -3.39 -1.50
CA ILE A 36 -11.21 -3.33 -1.54
C ILE A 36 -11.71 -3.15 -2.98
N LEU A 37 -11.11 -2.24 -3.74
CA LEU A 37 -11.50 -2.00 -5.13
C LEU A 37 -11.32 -3.24 -6.00
N ALA A 38 -10.21 -3.96 -5.87
CA ALA A 38 -9.96 -5.20 -6.60
C ALA A 38 -10.82 -6.37 -6.10
N LEU A 39 -11.24 -6.35 -4.83
CA LEU A 39 -12.12 -7.38 -4.26
C LEU A 39 -13.47 -7.42 -4.97
N ILE A 40 -13.98 -6.27 -5.44
CA ILE A 40 -15.29 -6.18 -6.09
C ILE A 40 -15.37 -7.10 -7.35
N PRO A 41 -14.52 -6.95 -8.37
CA PRO A 41 -14.54 -7.83 -9.53
C PRO A 41 -14.23 -9.29 -9.17
N PHE A 42 -13.32 -9.55 -8.23
CA PHE A 42 -13.06 -10.92 -7.77
C PHE A 42 -14.28 -11.56 -7.11
N ALA A 43 -14.99 -10.83 -6.26
CA ALA A 43 -16.20 -11.30 -5.59
C ALA A 43 -17.31 -11.61 -6.60
N ILE A 44 -17.48 -10.76 -7.63
CA ILE A 44 -18.45 -11.01 -8.71
C ILE A 44 -18.11 -12.31 -9.44
N VAL A 45 -16.83 -12.51 -9.81
CA VAL A 45 -16.40 -13.73 -10.50
C VAL A 45 -16.65 -14.96 -9.64
N PHE A 46 -16.23 -14.91 -8.37
CA PHE A 46 -16.36 -16.02 -7.44
C PHE A 46 -17.82 -16.40 -7.15
N ALA A 47 -18.70 -15.41 -7.01
CA ALA A 47 -20.09 -15.63 -6.65
C ALA A 47 -20.97 -16.03 -7.86
N PHE A 48 -20.71 -15.51 -9.06
CA PHE A 48 -21.65 -15.61 -10.19
C PHE A 48 -21.08 -16.16 -11.49
N LEU A 49 -19.76 -16.08 -11.73
CA LEU A 49 -19.18 -16.30 -13.06
C LEU A 49 -18.06 -17.35 -13.07
N ARG A 50 -18.01 -18.21 -12.06
CA ARG A 50 -16.92 -19.18 -11.86
C ARG A 50 -16.68 -20.09 -13.08
N ASP A 51 -17.74 -20.52 -13.75
CA ASP A 51 -17.67 -21.39 -14.94
C ASP A 51 -17.94 -20.65 -16.25
N SER A 52 -17.95 -19.31 -16.22
CA SER A 52 -18.27 -18.47 -17.38
C SER A 52 -17.01 -17.88 -18.00
N LEU A 53 -16.96 -17.88 -19.35
CA LEU A 53 -15.90 -17.21 -20.11
C LEU A 53 -15.82 -15.70 -19.84
N ILE A 54 -16.91 -15.09 -19.38
CA ILE A 54 -16.97 -13.66 -19.01
C ILE A 54 -16.24 -13.38 -17.67
N GLY A 55 -16.00 -14.40 -16.84
CA GLY A 55 -15.26 -14.25 -15.60
C GLY A 55 -13.79 -13.87 -15.81
N MET A 56 -13.16 -14.32 -16.90
CA MET A 56 -11.74 -14.07 -17.17
C MET A 56 -11.42 -12.56 -17.33
N PRO A 57 -12.13 -11.77 -18.16
CA PRO A 57 -11.92 -10.33 -18.22
C PRO A 57 -12.02 -9.60 -16.88
N LEU A 58 -12.95 -10.01 -15.99
CA LEU A 58 -13.10 -9.40 -14.67
C LEU A 58 -11.90 -9.72 -13.76
N VAL A 59 -11.37 -10.94 -13.83
CA VAL A 59 -10.12 -11.30 -13.12
C VAL A 59 -8.96 -10.45 -13.60
N VAL A 60 -8.82 -10.25 -14.92
CA VAL A 60 -7.78 -9.39 -15.49
C VAL A 60 -7.94 -7.95 -15.01
N LEU A 61 -9.17 -7.43 -14.97
CA LEU A 61 -9.46 -6.11 -14.42
C LEU A 61 -9.08 -5.99 -12.93
N ALA A 62 -9.41 -7.00 -12.12
CA ALA A 62 -9.05 -7.04 -10.71
C ALA A 62 -7.53 -7.00 -10.50
N GLN A 63 -6.79 -7.80 -11.28
CA GLN A 63 -5.33 -7.81 -11.27
C GLN A 63 -4.73 -6.47 -11.73
N PHE A 64 -5.33 -5.83 -12.73
CA PHE A 64 -4.92 -4.50 -13.18
C PHE A 64 -5.07 -3.47 -12.06
N ILE A 65 -6.20 -3.46 -11.33
CA ILE A 65 -6.42 -2.58 -10.18
C ILE A 65 -5.34 -2.80 -9.12
N LEU A 66 -5.02 -4.06 -8.78
CA LEU A 66 -3.96 -4.37 -7.82
C LEU A 66 -2.59 -3.90 -8.31
N ALA A 67 -2.26 -4.08 -9.59
CA ALA A 67 -0.98 -3.65 -10.15
C ALA A 67 -0.81 -2.13 -10.09
N VAL A 68 -1.87 -1.38 -10.45
CA VAL A 68 -1.88 0.08 -10.30
C VAL A 68 -1.74 0.46 -8.83
N GLY A 69 -2.46 -0.20 -7.93
CA GLY A 69 -2.38 0.06 -6.51
C GLY A 69 -0.99 -0.15 -5.93
N VAL A 70 -0.32 -1.25 -6.31
CA VAL A 70 1.07 -1.51 -5.92
C VAL A 70 2.00 -0.41 -6.43
N ALA A 71 1.88 0.00 -7.69
CA ALA A 71 2.69 1.09 -8.24
C ALA A 71 2.48 2.40 -7.48
N THR A 72 1.22 2.75 -7.15
CA THR A 72 0.89 3.94 -6.37
C THR A 72 1.45 3.88 -4.95
N VAL A 73 1.29 2.75 -4.25
CA VAL A 73 1.83 2.55 -2.90
C VAL A 73 3.34 2.70 -2.90
N LEU A 74 4.03 2.13 -3.90
CA LEU A 74 5.50 2.26 -4.02
C LEU A 74 5.93 3.71 -4.25
N LEU A 75 5.23 4.46 -5.12
CA LEU A 75 5.50 5.89 -5.32
C LEU A 75 5.32 6.69 -4.02
N TYR A 76 4.27 6.39 -3.25
CA TYR A 76 4.05 7.00 -1.94
C TYR A 76 5.19 6.68 -0.97
N VAL A 77 5.59 5.42 -0.84
CA VAL A 77 6.69 4.99 0.04
C VAL A 77 8.00 5.68 -0.33
N ILE A 78 8.34 5.74 -1.63
CA ILE A 78 9.57 6.38 -2.10
C ILE A 78 9.56 7.88 -1.79
N THR A 79 8.46 8.57 -2.08
CA THR A 79 8.35 10.02 -1.82
C THR A 79 8.40 10.31 -0.33
N ARG A 80 7.75 9.49 0.51
CA ARG A 80 7.79 9.65 1.96
C ARG A 80 9.18 9.38 2.54
N ALA A 81 9.88 8.36 2.05
CA ALA A 81 11.26 8.09 2.45
C ALA A 81 12.20 9.26 2.12
N ILE A 82 12.03 9.90 0.94
CA ILE A 82 12.81 11.09 0.56
C ILE A 82 12.48 12.27 1.50
N GLN A 83 11.21 12.50 1.82
CA GLN A 83 10.79 13.56 2.76
C GLN A 83 11.44 13.35 4.13
N LEU A 84 11.30 12.17 4.71
CA LEU A 84 11.88 11.83 6.01
C LEU A 84 13.42 11.93 6.05
N SER A 85 14.09 11.77 4.91
CA SER A 85 15.55 11.93 4.82
C SER A 85 16.01 13.39 4.73
N ASN A 86 15.12 14.29 4.33
CA ASN A 86 15.39 15.72 4.18
C ASN A 86 14.98 16.55 5.41
N GLU A 87 14.27 15.94 6.36
CA GLU A 87 13.92 16.47 7.68
C GLU A 87 15.08 16.30 8.67
#